data_AF-A0A521JXX9-F1
#
_entry.id   AF-A0A521JXX9-F1
#
_cell.length_a   1.000
_cell.length_b   1.000
_cell.length_c   1.000
_cell.angle_alpha   90.00
_cell.angle_beta   90.00
_cell.angle_gamma   90.00
#
_symmetry.space_group_name_H-M   'P 1'
#
loop_
_entity.id
_entity.type
_entity.pdbx_description
1 polymer ?
#
loop_
_entity_poly.entity_id
_entity_poly.type
_entity_poly.pdbx_seq_one_letter_code
_entity_poly.pdbx_strand_id
1 'polypeptide(L)'
;MQSILFEPVASPYLVPFDASFRIANAATRPPADAPPKKVREAALAAAVERLDALQRKLHAANRHALLLVFQALDAAGKDGTIRAVLTGVDPAGCQVFAFGAPSAEELDHDFLWRVQRALPERGRIGVWNRSHYEEVLVARVNPHLVDAQRLPHRPAGEALWDERYASIRDAELHWARNGVAILKFFLHVSKDEQKARFLERLEDPDHTWKFSAGDLAVRERWSAYMDAYERALNATSRPWAPWYAIPADSKSHMRRCVAEIAVATLERMKVEYPEVAPAERAELAALRERLRSE
;
A
#
# COMPACT_ATOMS: atom_id res chain seq x y z
N MET A 1 2.01 29.41 0.01
CA MET A 1 1.78 28.47 -1.11
C MET A 1 1.27 27.19 -0.49
N GLN A 2 0.01 26.79 -0.72
CA GLN A 2 -0.49 25.51 -0.19
C GLN A 2 0.37 24.38 -0.78
N SER A 3 0.85 23.49 0.08
CA SER A 3 1.62 22.32 -0.33
C SER A 3 0.82 21.53 -1.37
N ILE A 4 1.43 21.24 -2.52
CA ILE A 4 0.86 20.30 -3.53
C ILE A 4 0.74 18.88 -2.95
N LEU A 5 1.48 18.61 -1.88
CA LEU A 5 1.58 17.30 -1.23
C LEU A 5 0.55 17.21 -0.09
N PHE A 6 -0.18 16.09 -0.06
CA PHE A 6 -1.09 15.74 1.03
C PHE A 6 -0.33 15.59 2.36
N GLU A 7 -1.00 15.86 3.47
CA GLU A 7 -0.41 15.70 4.80
C GLU A 7 -0.57 14.26 5.30
N PRO A 8 0.51 13.61 5.78
CA PRO A 8 0.43 12.31 6.43
C PRO A 8 -0.56 12.31 7.59
N VAL A 9 -1.37 11.24 7.67
CA VAL A 9 -2.23 11.01 8.83
C VAL A 9 -1.35 10.69 10.03
N ALA A 10 -1.50 11.45 11.11
CA ALA A 10 -0.88 11.16 12.39
C ALA A 10 -1.38 9.80 12.91
N SER A 11 -0.45 8.93 13.28
CA SER A 11 -0.74 7.58 13.75
C SER A 11 0.41 7.12 14.64
N PRO A 12 0.16 6.34 15.72
CA PRO A 12 1.23 5.71 16.49
C PRO A 12 2.07 4.74 15.65
N TYR A 13 1.60 4.37 14.46
CA TYR A 13 2.27 3.47 13.53
C TYR A 13 3.01 4.19 12.40
N LEU A 14 2.94 5.53 12.34
CA LEU A 14 3.67 6.31 11.34
C LEU A 14 5.18 6.13 11.58
N VAL A 15 5.89 5.66 10.54
CA VAL A 15 7.35 5.54 10.57
C VAL A 15 7.97 6.94 10.52
N PRO A 16 8.79 7.33 11.51
CA PRO A 16 9.45 8.63 11.54
C PRO A 16 10.23 8.96 10.26
N PHE A 17 10.31 10.25 9.92
CA PHE A 17 10.98 10.73 8.70
C PHE A 17 12.47 11.03 8.89
N ASP A 18 12.98 10.87 10.11
CA ASP A 18 14.35 11.20 10.54
C ASP A 18 15.29 9.98 10.60
N ALA A 19 14.86 8.86 10.02
CA ALA A 19 15.58 7.58 10.02
C ALA A 19 15.82 6.97 11.42
N SER A 20 15.01 7.33 12.43
CA SER A 20 15.08 6.78 13.79
C SER A 20 14.28 5.49 14.01
N PHE A 21 13.57 4.98 13.00
CA PHE A 21 12.71 3.80 13.15
C PHE A 21 13.54 2.56 13.48
N ARG A 22 13.06 1.80 14.48
CA ARG A 22 13.62 0.50 14.87
C ARG A 22 12.54 -0.55 14.81
N ILE A 23 12.71 -1.56 13.95
CA ILE A 23 11.73 -2.63 13.76
C ILE A 23 11.57 -3.47 15.02
N ALA A 24 12.64 -3.64 15.79
CA ALA A 24 12.62 -4.33 17.08
C ALA A 24 11.70 -3.67 18.11
N ASN A 25 11.46 -2.36 17.99
CA ASN A 25 10.58 -1.59 18.87
C ASN A 25 9.15 -1.48 18.31
N ALA A 26 8.93 -1.87 17.04
CA ALA A 26 7.63 -1.77 16.40
C ALA A 26 6.72 -2.92 16.87
N ALA A 27 5.51 -2.59 17.29
CA ALA A 27 4.56 -3.58 17.77
C ALA A 27 4.11 -4.54 16.64
N THR A 28 3.99 -5.83 16.96
CA THR A 28 3.32 -6.82 16.10
C THR A 28 1.89 -7.10 16.56
N ARG A 29 1.59 -6.83 17.84
CA ARG A 29 0.27 -6.99 18.46
C ARG A 29 -0.44 -5.65 18.66
N PRO A 30 -1.77 -5.63 18.74
CA PRO A 30 -2.51 -4.46 19.21
C PRO A 30 -2.03 -4.01 20.59
N PRO A 31 -2.15 -2.71 20.95
CA PRO A 31 -1.87 -2.26 22.31
C PRO A 31 -2.83 -2.91 23.31
N ALA A 32 -2.46 -2.95 24.59
CA ALA A 32 -3.20 -3.65 25.63
C ALA A 32 -4.63 -3.12 25.84
N ASP A 33 -4.83 -1.84 25.58
CA ASP A 33 -6.11 -1.12 25.63
C ASP A 33 -6.88 -1.17 24.30
N ALA A 34 -6.43 -1.96 23.30
CA ALA A 34 -7.12 -2.07 22.03
C ALA A 34 -8.57 -2.56 22.23
N PRO A 35 -9.56 -1.90 21.60
CA PRO A 35 -10.96 -2.28 21.74
C PRO A 35 -11.20 -3.75 21.38
N PRO A 36 -12.20 -4.43 21.95
CA PRO A 36 -12.50 -5.83 21.64
C PRO A 36 -12.67 -6.09 20.14
N LYS A 37 -12.43 -7.33 19.71
CA LYS A 37 -12.51 -7.75 18.29
C LYS A 37 -13.77 -7.25 17.58
N LYS A 38 -14.95 -7.43 18.20
CA LYS A 38 -16.24 -7.00 17.65
C LYS A 38 -16.31 -5.48 17.40
N VAL A 39 -15.73 -4.68 18.30
CA VAL A 39 -15.67 -3.21 18.15
C VAL A 39 -14.74 -2.85 16.99
N ARG A 40 -13.59 -3.54 16.85
CA ARG A 40 -12.67 -3.31 15.73
C ARG A 40 -13.28 -3.69 14.38
N GLU A 41 -14.08 -4.75 14.33
CA GLU A 41 -14.81 -5.18 13.12
C GLU A 41 -15.92 -4.18 12.76
N ALA A 42 -16.65 -3.65 13.74
CA ALA A 42 -17.63 -2.59 13.51
C ALA A 42 -16.97 -1.30 13.00
N ALA A 43 -15.83 -0.90 13.58
CA ALA A 43 -15.06 0.25 13.12
C ALA A 43 -14.52 0.06 11.69
N LEU A 44 -14.07 -1.14 11.34
CA LEU A 44 -13.70 -1.48 9.96
C LEU A 44 -14.89 -1.33 9.01
N ALA A 45 -16.07 -1.86 9.36
CA ALA A 45 -17.26 -1.74 8.52
C ALA A 45 -17.64 -0.27 8.26
N ALA A 46 -17.63 0.56 9.31
CA ALA A 46 -17.88 2.00 9.18
C ALA A 46 -16.82 2.71 8.33
N ALA A 47 -15.55 2.31 8.45
CA ALA A 47 -14.47 2.86 7.62
C ALA A 47 -14.63 2.46 6.15
N VAL A 48 -15.06 1.23 5.85
CA VAL A 48 -15.33 0.77 4.48
C VAL A 48 -16.47 1.56 3.84
N GLU A 49 -17.56 1.82 4.57
CA GLU A 49 -18.66 2.66 4.08
C GLU A 49 -18.21 4.09 3.76
N ARG A 50 -17.40 4.69 4.65
CA ARG A 50 -16.81 6.02 4.41
C ARG A 50 -15.85 6.01 3.22
N LEU A 51 -15.04 4.96 3.08
CA LEU A 51 -14.10 4.81 1.98
C LEU A 51 -14.83 4.76 0.64
N ASP A 52 -15.96 4.05 0.54
CA ASP A 52 -16.80 4.04 -0.65
C ASP A 52 -17.34 5.44 -1.01
N ALA A 53 -17.90 6.15 -0.03
CA ALA A 53 -18.40 7.51 -0.26
C ALA A 53 -17.29 8.48 -0.73
N LEU A 54 -16.10 8.38 -0.14
CA LEU A 54 -14.94 9.18 -0.52
C LEU A 54 -14.37 8.79 -1.88
N GLN A 55 -14.38 7.49 -2.21
CA GLN A 55 -13.94 7.01 -3.52
C GLN A 55 -14.85 7.54 -4.63
N ARG A 56 -16.17 7.62 -4.42
CA ARG A 56 -17.10 8.24 -5.39
C ARG A 56 -16.77 9.71 -5.65
N LYS A 57 -16.41 10.48 -4.61
CA LYS A 57 -15.92 11.86 -4.78
C LYS A 57 -14.60 11.91 -5.53
N LEU A 58 -13.65 11.04 -5.18
CA LEU A 58 -12.35 10.92 -5.86
C LEU A 58 -12.55 10.70 -7.36
N HIS A 59 -13.40 9.73 -7.72
CA HIS A 59 -13.73 9.39 -9.09
C HIS A 59 -14.37 10.55 -9.85
N ALA A 60 -15.41 11.16 -9.28
CA ALA A 60 -16.11 12.27 -9.92
C ALA A 60 -15.20 13.48 -10.14
N ALA A 61 -14.32 13.80 -9.19
CA ALA A 61 -13.38 14.90 -9.32
C ALA A 61 -12.33 14.64 -10.41
N ASN A 62 -11.85 13.40 -10.54
CA ASN A 62 -10.87 12.98 -11.56
C ASN A 62 -9.60 13.85 -11.62
N ARG A 63 -9.10 14.29 -10.45
CA ARG A 63 -7.89 15.13 -10.31
C ARG A 63 -6.73 14.44 -9.61
N HIS A 64 -7.05 13.55 -8.68
CA HIS A 64 -6.11 12.88 -7.80
C HIS A 64 -6.32 11.37 -7.87
N ALA A 65 -5.33 10.61 -7.42
CA ALA A 65 -5.44 9.17 -7.21
C ALA A 65 -4.95 8.81 -5.81
N LEU A 66 -5.39 7.67 -5.27
CA LEU A 66 -4.86 7.11 -4.03
C LEU A 66 -4.12 5.82 -4.36
N LEU A 67 -2.88 5.67 -3.89
CA LEU A 67 -2.08 4.46 -4.03
C LEU A 67 -1.82 3.84 -2.66
N LEU A 68 -2.29 2.61 -2.47
CA LEU A 68 -2.06 1.80 -1.27
C LEU A 68 -1.02 0.73 -1.59
N VAL A 69 0.16 0.82 -0.98
CA VAL A 69 1.26 -0.13 -1.16
C VAL A 69 1.33 -1.06 0.05
N PHE A 70 1.24 -2.37 -0.17
CA PHE A 70 1.33 -3.37 0.90
C PHE A 70 2.61 -4.17 0.79
N GLN A 71 3.44 -4.09 1.83
CA GLN A 71 4.62 -4.94 1.99
C GLN A 71 4.56 -5.71 3.31
N ALA A 72 4.90 -6.98 3.24
CA ALA A 72 4.93 -7.87 4.39
C ALA A 72 5.59 -9.20 4.02
N LEU A 73 6.11 -9.92 5.02
CA LEU A 73 6.43 -11.33 4.85
C LEU A 73 5.17 -12.17 4.59
N ASP A 74 5.37 -13.39 4.09
CA ASP A 74 4.27 -14.31 3.83
C ASP A 74 3.54 -14.70 5.12
N ALA A 75 2.26 -15.01 4.98
CA ALA A 75 1.28 -15.17 6.05
C ALA A 75 1.00 -13.95 6.96
N ALA A 76 1.57 -12.78 6.68
CA ALA A 76 1.22 -11.54 7.42
C ALA A 76 -0.23 -11.06 7.18
N GLY A 77 -0.86 -11.45 6.07
CA GLY A 77 -2.28 -11.17 5.80
C GLY A 77 -2.54 -10.05 4.80
N LYS A 78 -1.64 -9.80 3.84
CA LYS A 78 -1.80 -8.81 2.75
C LYS A 78 -3.14 -8.98 2.01
N ASP A 79 -3.35 -10.14 1.39
CA ASP A 79 -4.55 -10.42 0.56
C ASP A 79 -5.85 -10.27 1.36
N GLY A 80 -5.84 -10.79 2.59
CA GLY A 80 -6.98 -10.72 3.50
C GLY A 80 -7.24 -9.31 4.04
N THR A 81 -6.26 -8.40 3.97
CA THR A 81 -6.42 -6.99 4.32
C THR A 81 -6.99 -6.23 3.14
N ILE A 82 -6.39 -6.38 1.95
CA ILE A 82 -6.86 -5.77 0.71
C ILE A 82 -8.34 -6.11 0.48
N ARG A 83 -8.70 -7.39 0.58
CA ARG A 83 -10.09 -7.83 0.44
C ARG A 83 -11.01 -7.14 1.44
N ALA A 84 -10.65 -7.13 2.72
CA ALA A 84 -11.52 -6.60 3.77
C ALA A 84 -11.70 -5.08 3.70
N VAL A 85 -10.66 -4.35 3.33
CA VAL A 85 -10.70 -2.88 3.22
C VAL A 85 -11.44 -2.44 1.95
N LEU A 86 -11.37 -3.20 0.85
CA LEU A 86 -12.01 -2.84 -0.41
C LEU A 86 -13.39 -3.47 -0.64
N THR A 87 -13.92 -4.29 0.28
CA THR A 87 -15.19 -5.04 0.05
C THR A 87 -16.38 -4.14 -0.30
N GLY A 88 -16.41 -2.89 0.18
CA GLY A 88 -17.50 -1.94 -0.10
C GLY A 88 -17.21 -0.92 -1.19
N VAL A 89 -16.02 -0.91 -1.79
CA VAL A 89 -15.63 0.09 -2.79
C VAL A 89 -16.03 -0.40 -4.19
N ASP A 90 -16.53 0.51 -5.03
CA ASP A 90 -16.84 0.21 -6.43
C ASP A 90 -15.61 -0.39 -7.16
N PRO A 91 -15.72 -1.61 -7.72
CA PRO A 91 -14.64 -2.24 -8.49
C PRO A 91 -14.14 -1.38 -9.66
N ALA A 92 -15.00 -0.59 -10.32
CA ALA A 92 -14.57 0.31 -11.40
C ALA A 92 -13.67 1.44 -10.89
N GLY A 93 -13.84 1.81 -9.63
CA GLY A 93 -13.05 2.80 -8.90
C GLY A 93 -11.70 2.30 -8.38
N CYS A 94 -11.41 1.01 -8.53
CA CYS A 94 -10.23 0.37 -7.97
C CYS A 94 -9.42 -0.38 -9.04
N GLN A 95 -8.11 -0.44 -8.84
CA GLN A 95 -7.22 -1.34 -9.59
C GLN A 95 -6.24 -2.02 -8.64
N VAL A 96 -6.13 -3.34 -8.73
CA VAL A 96 -5.26 -4.14 -7.86
C VAL A 96 -4.20 -4.83 -8.70
N PHE A 97 -2.94 -4.59 -8.38
CA PHE A 97 -1.78 -5.27 -8.99
C PHE A 97 -1.03 -6.06 -7.93
N ALA A 98 -0.75 -7.33 -8.22
CA ALA A 98 0.10 -8.18 -7.40
C ALA A 98 1.43 -8.42 -8.13
N PHE A 99 2.53 -7.97 -7.54
CA PHE A 99 3.84 -8.05 -8.19
C PHE A 99 4.58 -9.31 -7.76
N GLY A 100 4.80 -10.23 -8.69
CA GLY A 100 5.64 -11.41 -8.52
C GLY A 100 7.09 -11.19 -8.96
N ALA A 101 7.79 -12.31 -9.16
CA ALA A 101 9.09 -12.31 -9.83
C ALA A 101 8.98 -11.65 -11.21
N PRO A 102 9.95 -10.82 -11.62
CA PRO A 102 9.85 -10.09 -12.87
C PRO A 102 9.90 -11.01 -14.09
N SER A 103 9.14 -10.66 -15.13
CA SER A 103 9.20 -11.33 -16.43
C SER A 103 10.50 -11.01 -17.18
N ALA A 104 10.78 -11.73 -18.27
CA ALA A 104 11.93 -11.41 -19.13
C ALA A 104 11.85 -9.98 -19.71
N GLU A 105 10.66 -9.55 -20.14
CA GLU A 105 10.41 -8.18 -20.61
C GLU A 105 10.62 -7.17 -19.48
N GLU A 106 10.12 -7.45 -18.27
CA GLU A 106 10.33 -6.56 -17.13
C GLU A 106 11.82 -6.45 -16.75
N LEU A 107 12.59 -7.54 -16.90
CA LEU A 107 14.05 -7.56 -16.70
C LEU A 107 14.83 -6.87 -17.85
N ASP A 108 14.21 -6.64 -19.02
CA ASP A 108 14.78 -5.84 -20.11
C ASP A 108 14.66 -4.32 -19.85
N HIS A 109 13.89 -3.92 -18.83
CA HIS A 109 13.71 -2.54 -18.40
C HIS A 109 14.33 -2.26 -17.02
N ASP A 110 14.34 -1.00 -16.59
CA ASP A 110 14.66 -0.66 -15.21
C ASP A 110 13.56 -1.16 -14.25
N PHE A 111 13.91 -1.35 -12.98
CA PHE A 111 13.02 -1.98 -12.01
C PHE A 111 11.75 -1.17 -11.67
N LEU A 112 11.73 0.14 -11.97
CA LEU A 112 10.57 0.99 -11.72
C LEU A 112 9.57 0.98 -12.88
N TRP A 113 10.01 0.63 -14.09
CA TRP A 113 9.17 0.63 -15.29
C TRP A 113 7.84 -0.11 -15.09
N ARG A 114 7.90 -1.35 -14.60
CA ARG A 114 6.70 -2.20 -14.44
C ARG A 114 5.71 -1.63 -13.43
N VAL A 115 6.20 -1.03 -12.34
CA VAL A 115 5.31 -0.44 -11.33
C VAL A 115 4.77 0.90 -11.81
N GLN A 116 5.55 1.66 -12.57
CA GLN A 116 5.11 2.93 -13.13
C GLN A 116 3.95 2.72 -14.13
N ARG A 117 3.97 1.64 -14.90
CA ARG A 117 2.85 1.24 -15.77
C ARG A 117 1.57 0.88 -15.01
N ALA A 118 1.68 0.50 -13.74
CA ALA A 118 0.59 0.06 -12.89
C ALA A 118 0.07 1.16 -11.93
N LEU A 119 0.53 2.40 -12.09
CA LEU A 119 0.05 3.53 -11.30
C LEU A 119 -1.46 3.75 -11.51
N PRO A 120 -2.19 4.16 -10.46
CA PRO A 120 -3.60 4.48 -10.60
C PRO A 120 -3.83 5.69 -11.49
N GLU A 121 -4.81 5.56 -12.38
CA GLU A 121 -5.40 6.69 -13.06
C GLU A 121 -6.01 7.66 -12.03
N ARG A 122 -6.18 8.93 -12.43
CA ARG A 122 -6.94 9.89 -11.64
C ARG A 122 -8.36 9.37 -11.42
N GLY A 123 -8.89 9.66 -10.24
CA GLY A 123 -10.19 9.17 -9.81
C GLY A 123 -10.20 7.77 -9.19
N ARG A 124 -9.07 7.04 -9.23
CA ARG A 124 -9.00 5.65 -8.77
C ARG A 124 -8.22 5.46 -7.48
N ILE A 125 -8.53 4.34 -6.82
CA ILE A 125 -7.69 3.74 -5.78
C ILE A 125 -6.86 2.61 -6.41
N GLY A 126 -5.55 2.81 -6.47
CA GLY A 126 -4.59 1.76 -6.83
C GLY A 126 -4.15 0.99 -5.58
N VAL A 127 -4.08 -0.33 -5.70
CA VAL A 127 -3.57 -1.21 -4.65
C VAL A 127 -2.46 -2.08 -5.19
N TRP A 128 -1.29 -1.99 -4.57
CA TRP A 128 -0.12 -2.80 -4.89
C TRP A 128 0.11 -3.83 -3.78
N ASN A 129 -0.11 -5.11 -4.11
CA ASN A 129 0.23 -6.25 -3.27
C ASN A 129 1.66 -6.69 -3.63
N ARG A 130 2.63 -6.39 -2.74
CA ARG A 130 4.04 -6.21 -3.12
C ARG A 130 4.19 -5.01 -4.07
N SER A 131 5.42 -4.61 -4.38
CA SER A 131 5.72 -3.37 -5.13
C SER A 131 7.19 -3.28 -5.49
N HIS A 132 7.64 -2.13 -5.99
CA HIS A 132 9.06 -1.80 -6.22
C HIS A 132 9.95 -1.97 -5.00
N TYR A 133 9.39 -2.06 -3.79
CA TYR A 133 10.16 -2.37 -2.59
C TYR A 133 10.76 -3.78 -2.58
N GLU A 134 10.25 -4.73 -3.39
CA GLU A 134 10.89 -6.05 -3.55
C GLU A 134 12.37 -5.91 -4.00
N GLU A 135 12.69 -4.83 -4.73
CA GLU A 135 14.03 -4.50 -5.20
C GLU A 135 14.99 -4.03 -4.10
N VAL A 136 14.49 -3.76 -2.90
CA VAL A 136 15.33 -3.44 -1.73
C VAL A 136 15.03 -4.37 -0.54
N LEU A 137 14.18 -5.38 -0.76
CA LEU A 137 13.81 -6.41 0.20
C LEU A 137 14.33 -7.77 -0.26
N VAL A 138 13.59 -8.50 -1.11
CA VAL A 138 14.02 -9.83 -1.56
C VAL A 138 15.32 -9.78 -2.35
N ALA A 139 15.52 -8.76 -3.19
CA ALA A 139 16.77 -8.58 -3.94
C ALA A 139 17.96 -8.29 -3.02
N ARG A 140 17.74 -7.62 -1.88
CA ARG A 140 18.78 -7.35 -0.88
C ARG A 140 19.18 -8.61 -0.10
N VAL A 141 18.21 -9.43 0.27
CA VAL A 141 18.45 -10.73 0.94
C VAL A 141 18.99 -11.79 -0.03
N ASN A 142 18.71 -11.63 -1.33
CA ASN A 142 19.11 -12.55 -2.41
C ASN A 142 19.80 -11.78 -3.54
N PRO A 143 21.07 -11.34 -3.37
CA PRO A 143 21.75 -10.46 -4.32
C PRO A 143 21.92 -11.03 -5.73
N HIS A 144 21.75 -12.35 -5.92
CA HIS A 144 21.74 -12.99 -7.23
C HIS A 144 20.56 -12.56 -8.10
N LEU A 145 19.47 -12.06 -7.51
CA LEU A 145 18.35 -11.50 -8.25
C LEU A 145 18.73 -10.21 -8.99
N VAL A 146 19.72 -9.48 -8.48
CA VAL A 146 20.25 -8.29 -9.17
C VAL A 146 21.14 -8.70 -10.35
N ASP A 147 21.80 -9.87 -10.31
CA ASP A 147 22.61 -10.37 -11.43
C ASP A 147 21.74 -10.55 -12.70
N ALA A 148 20.49 -10.97 -12.53
CA ALA A 148 19.54 -11.17 -13.63
C ALA A 148 19.08 -9.87 -14.32
N GLN A 149 19.33 -8.70 -13.71
CA GLN A 149 18.83 -7.40 -14.19
C GLN A 149 19.76 -6.75 -15.23
N ARG A 150 20.89 -7.38 -15.57
CA ARG A 150 21.82 -6.94 -16.64
C ARG A 150 22.21 -5.45 -16.54
N LEU A 151 22.39 -4.96 -15.32
CA LEU A 151 22.76 -3.57 -15.08
C LEU A 151 24.13 -3.26 -15.71
N PRO A 152 24.27 -2.19 -16.51
CA PRO A 152 25.54 -1.83 -17.14
C PRO A 152 26.59 -1.37 -16.13
N HIS A 153 26.13 -0.82 -15.01
CA HIS A 153 26.95 -0.49 -13.85
C HIS A 153 26.24 -1.00 -12.59
N ARG A 154 26.98 -1.73 -11.75
CA ARG A 154 26.49 -2.19 -10.45
C ARG A 154 27.45 -1.71 -9.36
N PRO A 155 27.06 -0.73 -8.55
CA PRO A 155 27.84 -0.33 -7.39
C PRO A 155 28.04 -1.51 -6.43
N ALA A 156 29.20 -1.57 -5.80
CA ALA A 156 29.51 -2.62 -4.83
C ALA A 156 28.90 -2.31 -3.45
N GLY A 157 28.57 -3.38 -2.70
CA GLY A 157 28.16 -3.27 -1.29
C GLY A 157 26.90 -2.42 -1.09
N GLU A 158 26.96 -1.49 -0.13
CA GLU A 158 25.80 -0.67 0.26
C GLU A 158 25.40 0.40 -0.76
N ALA A 159 26.33 0.85 -1.60
CA ALA A 159 26.09 1.94 -2.55
C ALA A 159 24.93 1.64 -3.52
N LEU A 160 24.79 0.37 -3.94
CA LEU A 160 23.68 -0.06 -4.81
C LEU A 160 22.32 0.19 -4.13
N TRP A 161 22.22 -0.08 -2.84
CA TRP A 161 20.96 0.06 -2.11
C TRP A 161 20.64 1.52 -1.84
N ASP A 162 21.65 2.34 -1.53
CA ASP A 162 21.49 3.78 -1.38
C ASP A 162 20.96 4.44 -2.66
N GLU A 163 21.49 4.04 -3.82
CA GLU A 163 20.99 4.46 -5.14
C GLU A 163 19.53 4.00 -5.35
N ARG A 164 19.19 2.73 -5.05
CA ARG A 164 17.81 2.25 -5.17
C ARG A 164 16.86 3.03 -4.25
N TYR A 165 17.25 3.29 -3.01
CA TYR A 165 16.44 4.11 -2.10
C TYR A 165 16.25 5.53 -2.62
N ALA A 166 17.27 6.13 -3.25
CA ALA A 166 17.15 7.43 -3.90
C ALA A 166 16.15 7.38 -5.07
N SER A 167 16.31 6.43 -6.01
CA SER A 167 15.39 6.25 -7.14
C SER A 167 13.95 6.05 -6.69
N ILE A 168 13.72 5.26 -5.64
CA ILE A 168 12.38 5.04 -5.06
C ILE A 168 11.80 6.35 -4.51
N ARG A 169 12.57 7.10 -3.71
CA ARG A 169 12.10 8.39 -3.16
C ARG A 169 11.78 9.40 -4.26
N ASP A 170 12.61 9.45 -5.30
CA ASP A 170 12.47 10.40 -6.39
C ASP A 170 11.24 10.08 -7.25
N ALA A 171 11.01 8.80 -7.53
CA ALA A 171 9.80 8.34 -8.21
C ALA A 171 8.54 8.66 -7.40
N GLU A 172 8.52 8.31 -6.11
CA GLU A 172 7.39 8.60 -5.22
C GLU A 172 7.12 10.10 -5.08
N LEU A 173 8.17 10.93 -5.00
CA LEU A 173 8.05 12.38 -4.98
C LEU A 173 7.47 12.92 -6.29
N HIS A 174 7.92 12.38 -7.44
CA HIS A 174 7.39 12.73 -8.74
C HIS A 174 5.89 12.40 -8.83
N TRP A 175 5.47 11.19 -8.44
CA TRP A 175 4.05 10.80 -8.47
C TRP A 175 3.21 11.65 -7.52
N ALA A 176 3.70 11.94 -6.32
CA ALA A 176 2.99 12.78 -5.35
C ALA A 176 2.78 14.21 -5.86
N ARG A 177 3.80 14.81 -6.49
CA ARG A 177 3.68 16.13 -7.15
C ARG A 177 2.66 16.16 -8.28
N ASN A 178 2.34 15.00 -8.87
CA ASN A 178 1.38 14.86 -9.96
C ASN A 178 -0.02 14.40 -9.50
N GLY A 179 -0.28 14.41 -8.19
CA GLY A 179 -1.60 14.20 -7.61
C GLY A 179 -1.89 12.77 -7.14
N VAL A 180 -0.86 11.92 -7.00
CA VAL A 180 -1.01 10.58 -6.40
C VAL A 180 -0.76 10.67 -4.90
N ALA A 181 -1.78 10.42 -4.08
CA ALA A 181 -1.62 10.25 -2.65
C ALA A 181 -1.08 8.84 -2.35
N ILE A 182 0.08 8.72 -1.72
CA ILE A 182 0.76 7.43 -1.54
C ILE A 182 0.74 7.03 -0.07
N LEU A 183 0.18 5.86 0.25
CA LEU A 183 0.20 5.27 1.58
C LEU A 183 0.88 3.91 1.52
N LYS A 184 1.96 3.73 2.29
CA LYS A 184 2.73 2.49 2.31
C LYS A 184 2.54 1.79 3.65
N PHE A 185 2.15 0.52 3.63
CA PHE A 185 1.86 -0.27 4.82
C PHE A 185 2.82 -1.44 4.93
N PHE A 186 3.64 -1.44 5.98
CA PHE A 186 4.39 -2.60 6.40
C PHE A 186 3.56 -3.37 7.41
N LEU A 187 3.08 -4.56 7.04
CA LEU A 187 2.28 -5.40 7.93
C LEU A 187 3.23 -6.24 8.79
N HIS A 188 3.50 -5.76 10.00
CA HIS A 188 4.49 -6.31 10.91
C HIS A 188 3.91 -7.48 11.72
N VAL A 189 4.12 -8.70 11.22
CA VAL A 189 3.73 -9.94 11.89
C VAL A 189 4.90 -10.48 12.71
N SER A 190 4.62 -11.05 13.88
CA SER A 190 5.65 -11.72 14.67
C SER A 190 6.05 -13.05 14.05
N LYS A 191 7.27 -13.49 14.35
CA LYS A 191 7.76 -14.80 13.92
C LYS A 191 6.91 -15.94 14.47
N ASP A 192 6.31 -15.78 15.64
CA ASP A 192 5.44 -16.79 16.27
C ASP A 192 4.07 -16.84 15.61
N GLU A 193 3.44 -15.70 15.37
CA GLU A 193 2.15 -15.65 14.66
C GLU A 193 2.29 -16.19 13.24
N GLN A 194 3.39 -15.86 12.54
CA GLN A 194 3.64 -16.42 11.21
C GLN A 194 3.72 -17.96 11.25
N LYS A 195 4.37 -18.53 12.27
CA LYS A 195 4.43 -19.99 12.46
C LYS A 195 3.03 -20.56 12.63
N ALA A 196 2.23 -19.97 13.52
CA ALA A 196 0.87 -20.43 13.79
C ALA A 196 0.01 -20.42 12.51
N ARG A 197 0.09 -19.36 11.71
CA ARG A 197 -0.64 -19.24 10.44
C ARG A 197 -0.14 -20.20 9.36
N PHE A 198 1.14 -20.54 9.33
CA PHE A 198 1.64 -21.56 8.41
C PHE A 198 1.15 -22.95 8.78
N LEU A 199 1.15 -23.29 10.08
CA LEU A 199 0.59 -24.56 10.55
C LEU A 199 -0.90 -24.65 10.23
N GLU A 200 -1.68 -23.59 10.51
CA GLU A 200 -3.12 -23.52 10.16
C GLU A 200 -3.36 -23.78 8.66
N ARG A 201 -2.54 -23.21 7.76
CA ARG A 201 -2.68 -23.42 6.31
C ARG A 201 -2.34 -24.84 5.85
N LEU A 202 -1.41 -25.50 6.53
CA LEU A 202 -1.03 -26.88 6.24
C LEU A 202 -2.09 -27.88 6.74
N GLU A 203 -2.83 -27.51 7.78
CA GLU A 203 -3.89 -28.31 8.37
C GLU A 203 -5.26 -28.09 7.70
N ASP A 204 -5.44 -26.98 6.97
CA ASP A 204 -6.66 -26.63 6.24
C ASP A 204 -6.52 -26.93 4.72
N PRO A 205 -7.25 -27.94 4.18
CA PRO A 205 -7.20 -28.30 2.77
C PRO A 205 -7.54 -27.17 1.79
N ASP A 206 -8.42 -26.24 2.18
CA ASP A 206 -8.84 -25.11 1.33
C ASP A 206 -7.76 -24.01 1.25
N HIS A 207 -6.75 -24.10 2.10
CA HIS A 207 -5.67 -23.12 2.24
C HIS A 207 -4.29 -23.67 1.91
N THR A 208 -4.12 -24.99 1.75
CA THR A 208 -2.82 -25.62 1.51
C THR A 208 -2.13 -25.11 0.24
N TRP A 209 -2.91 -24.79 -0.80
CA TRP A 209 -2.39 -24.22 -2.06
C TRP A 209 -1.70 -22.84 -1.89
N LYS A 210 -1.95 -22.15 -0.76
CA LYS A 210 -1.34 -20.84 -0.42
C LYS A 210 -0.01 -20.96 0.32
N PHE A 211 0.51 -22.18 0.50
CA PHE A 211 1.77 -22.44 1.17
C PHE A 211 2.78 -23.02 0.20
N SER A 212 4.02 -22.53 0.25
CA SER A 212 5.11 -23.04 -0.57
C SER A 212 6.34 -23.38 0.30
N ALA A 213 7.18 -24.32 -0.15
CA ALA A 213 8.46 -24.59 0.49
C ALA A 213 9.38 -23.34 0.51
N GLY A 214 9.23 -22.44 -0.48
CA GLY A 214 9.93 -21.17 -0.51
C GLY A 214 9.60 -20.25 0.68
N ASP A 215 8.39 -20.37 1.24
CA ASP A 215 7.95 -19.57 2.39
C ASP A 215 8.79 -19.90 3.65
N LEU A 216 9.22 -21.16 3.79
CA LEU A 216 10.12 -21.58 4.87
C LEU A 216 11.54 -21.06 4.67
N ALA A 217 12.07 -21.09 3.44
CA ALA A 217 13.40 -20.54 3.15
C ALA A 217 13.47 -19.02 3.43
N VAL A 218 12.39 -18.29 3.14
CA VAL A 218 12.26 -16.87 3.54
C VAL A 218 12.26 -16.73 5.06
N ARG A 219 11.49 -17.57 5.77
CA ARG A 219 11.40 -17.57 7.23
C ARG A 219 12.73 -17.90 7.93
N GLU A 220 13.56 -18.77 7.36
CA GLU A 220 14.90 -19.09 7.88
C GLU A 220 15.81 -17.85 7.89
N ARG A 221 15.62 -16.94 6.93
CA ARG A 221 16.37 -15.68 6.81
C ARG A 221 15.66 -14.49 7.46
N TRP A 222 14.82 -14.74 8.47
CA TRP A 222 14.01 -13.72 9.16
C TRP A 222 14.79 -12.45 9.51
N SER A 223 15.96 -12.59 10.16
CA SER A 223 16.79 -11.46 10.59
C SER A 223 17.26 -10.59 9.41
N ALA A 224 17.66 -11.21 8.30
CA ALA A 224 18.08 -10.49 7.10
C ALA A 224 16.90 -9.71 6.48
N TYR A 225 15.70 -10.29 6.46
CA TYR A 225 14.51 -9.57 6.01
C TYR A 225 14.13 -8.43 6.94
N MET A 226 14.20 -8.61 8.27
CA MET A 226 13.91 -7.53 9.22
C MET A 226 14.90 -6.36 9.07
N ASP A 227 16.20 -6.64 8.86
CA ASP A 227 17.21 -5.60 8.56
C ASP A 227 16.87 -4.88 7.24
N ALA A 228 16.56 -5.62 6.17
CA ALA A 228 16.18 -5.02 4.89
C ALA A 228 14.92 -4.14 4.99
N TYR A 229 13.91 -4.58 5.76
CA TYR A 229 12.72 -3.79 6.05
C TYR A 229 13.07 -2.52 6.84
N GLU A 230 13.80 -2.61 7.94
CA GLU A 230 14.18 -1.44 8.74
C GLU A 230 14.92 -0.40 7.90
N ARG A 231 15.86 -0.83 7.05
CA ARG A 231 16.58 0.06 6.14
C ARG A 231 15.66 0.71 5.11
N ALA A 232 14.81 -0.07 4.46
CA ALA A 232 13.86 0.46 3.47
C ALA A 232 12.90 1.49 4.09
N LEU A 233 12.34 1.18 5.26
CA LEU A 233 11.42 2.06 5.97
C LEU A 233 12.10 3.38 6.36
N ASN A 234 13.29 3.34 6.96
CA ASN A 234 14.05 4.53 7.31
C ASN A 234 14.48 5.36 6.08
N ALA A 235 14.92 4.67 5.03
CA ALA A 235 15.41 5.32 3.83
C ALA A 235 14.29 5.96 2.99
N THR A 236 13.03 5.51 3.10
CA THR A 236 11.96 5.97 2.21
C THR A 236 10.67 6.45 2.88
N SER A 237 10.53 6.41 4.20
CA SER A 237 9.41 7.09 4.87
C SER A 237 9.60 8.60 4.76
N ARG A 238 8.75 9.28 3.99
CA ARG A 238 8.83 10.72 3.73
C ARG A 238 7.43 11.35 3.80
N PRO A 239 7.32 12.67 4.04
CA PRO A 239 6.01 13.33 4.14
C PRO A 239 5.09 13.13 2.92
N TRP A 240 5.64 12.99 1.71
CA TRP A 240 4.85 12.76 0.48
C TRP A 240 4.52 11.29 0.20
N ALA A 241 5.14 10.37 0.92
CA ALA A 241 4.93 8.93 0.80
C ALA A 241 5.27 8.28 2.16
N PRO A 242 4.39 8.42 3.16
CA PRO A 242 4.63 7.88 4.50
C PRO A 242 4.57 6.35 4.52
N TRP A 243 5.42 5.75 5.36
CA TRP A 243 5.26 4.36 5.79
C TRP A 243 4.49 4.28 7.10
N TYR A 244 3.65 3.25 7.20
CA TYR A 244 2.98 2.86 8.43
C TYR A 244 3.35 1.42 8.78
N ALA A 245 3.96 1.21 9.95
CA ALA A 245 4.31 -0.11 10.48
C ALA A 245 3.14 -0.67 11.31
N ILE A 246 2.23 -1.38 10.65
CA ILE A 246 0.96 -1.83 11.22
C ILE A 246 1.14 -3.17 11.96
N PRO A 247 0.75 -3.28 13.24
CA PRO A 247 0.77 -4.55 13.97
C PRO A 247 -0.16 -5.58 13.31
N ALA A 248 0.42 -6.69 12.83
CA ALA A 248 -0.29 -7.65 11.98
C ALA A 248 -0.66 -8.97 12.67
N ASP A 249 -0.39 -9.14 13.97
CA ASP A 249 -0.75 -10.36 14.71
C ASP A 249 -2.27 -10.50 14.88
N SER A 250 -3.00 -9.37 14.95
CA SER A 250 -4.47 -9.37 14.94
C SER A 250 -5.01 -8.91 13.60
N LYS A 251 -5.59 -9.83 12.82
CA LYS A 251 -6.24 -9.53 11.53
C LYS A 251 -7.27 -8.40 11.65
N SER A 252 -8.10 -8.42 12.71
CA SER A 252 -9.13 -7.38 12.96
C SER A 252 -8.54 -5.98 13.19
N HIS A 253 -7.43 -5.88 13.93
CA HIS A 253 -6.79 -4.61 14.25
C HIS A 253 -6.06 -4.03 13.04
N MET A 254 -5.28 -4.87 12.37
CA MET A 254 -4.55 -4.52 11.15
C MET A 254 -5.48 -3.94 10.09
N ARG A 255 -6.58 -4.65 9.78
CA ARG A 255 -7.58 -4.22 8.78
C ARG A 255 -8.19 -2.87 9.13
N ARG A 256 -8.61 -2.71 10.39
CA ARG A 256 -9.17 -1.45 10.90
C ARG A 256 -8.18 -0.30 10.73
N CYS A 257 -6.94 -0.45 11.18
CA CYS A 257 -5.94 0.61 11.09
C CYS A 257 -5.66 1.03 9.64
N VAL A 258 -5.54 0.07 8.71
CA VAL A 258 -5.35 0.38 7.28
C VAL A 258 -6.54 1.16 6.73
N ALA A 259 -7.77 0.72 7.01
CA ALA A 259 -8.98 1.40 6.54
C ALA A 259 -9.11 2.83 7.11
N GLU A 260 -8.90 3.00 8.41
CA GLU A 260 -8.97 4.31 9.07
C GLU A 260 -7.92 5.29 8.53
N ILE A 261 -6.69 4.83 8.27
CA ILE A 261 -5.63 5.68 7.67
C ILE A 261 -5.99 6.08 6.24
N ALA A 262 -6.53 5.15 5.43
CA ALA A 262 -6.94 5.45 4.06
C ALA A 262 -8.09 6.47 4.03
N VAL A 263 -9.12 6.28 4.86
CA VAL A 263 -10.25 7.23 5.03
C VAL A 263 -9.75 8.60 5.46
N ALA A 264 -8.96 8.66 6.53
CA ALA A 264 -8.44 9.94 7.04
C ALA A 264 -7.56 10.68 6.02
N THR A 265 -6.85 9.95 5.15
CA THR A 265 -6.08 10.55 4.06
C THR A 265 -6.99 11.18 3.01
N LEU A 266 -8.01 10.46 2.53
CA LEU A 266 -8.97 10.98 1.56
C LEU A 266 -9.76 12.18 2.10
N GLU A 267 -10.12 12.18 3.39
CA GLU A 267 -10.77 13.31 4.04
C GLU A 267 -9.86 14.55 4.07
N ARG A 268 -8.57 14.37 4.34
CA ARG A 268 -7.57 15.45 4.31
C ARG A 268 -7.33 16.00 2.91
N MET A 269 -7.52 15.19 1.87
CA MET A 269 -7.43 15.64 0.48
C MET A 269 -8.58 16.59 0.11
N LYS A 270 -9.68 16.61 0.88
CA LYS A 270 -10.85 17.50 0.69
C LYS A 270 -11.37 17.49 -0.76
N VAL A 271 -11.39 16.30 -1.37
CA VAL A 271 -11.93 16.12 -2.71
C VAL A 271 -13.44 16.22 -2.64
N GLU A 272 -14.03 17.14 -3.40
CA GLU A 272 -15.47 17.33 -3.51
C GLU A 272 -15.97 16.99 -4.92
N TYR A 273 -17.27 16.78 -5.06
CA TYR A 273 -17.89 16.64 -6.37
C TYR A 273 -17.65 17.89 -7.23
N PRO A 274 -17.43 17.73 -8.55
CA PRO A 274 -17.32 18.89 -9.45
C PRO A 274 -18.57 19.77 -9.34
N GLU A 275 -18.36 21.08 -9.19
CA GLU A 275 -19.45 22.04 -9.34
C GLU A 275 -19.87 22.11 -10.80
N VAL A 276 -21.16 21.90 -11.07
CA VAL A 276 -21.72 22.08 -12.40
C VAL A 276 -21.68 23.57 -12.75
N ALA A 277 -21.06 23.96 -13.86
CA ALA A 277 -21.01 25.37 -14.24
C ALA A 277 -22.43 25.92 -14.55
N PRO A 278 -22.70 27.24 -14.42
CA PRO A 278 -24.03 27.79 -14.76
C PRO A 278 -24.50 27.46 -16.19
N ALA A 279 -23.58 27.45 -17.17
CA ALA A 279 -23.89 27.08 -18.54
C ALA A 279 -24.30 25.60 -18.67
N GLU A 280 -23.56 24.70 -18.03
CA GLU A 280 -23.84 23.26 -18.01
C GLU A 280 -25.15 22.96 -17.26
N ARG A 281 -25.46 23.70 -16.18
CA ARG A 281 -26.76 23.62 -15.50
C ARG A 281 -27.92 23.99 -16.43
N ALA A 282 -27.76 25.03 -17.25
CA ALA A 282 -28.79 25.43 -18.21
C ALA A 282 -28.98 24.38 -19.31
N GLU A 283 -27.90 23.79 -19.80
CA GLU A 283 -27.94 22.68 -20.76
C GLU A 283 -28.65 21.44 -20.18
N LEU A 284 -28.29 21.03 -18.96
CA LEU A 284 -28.95 19.92 -18.26
C LEU A 284 -30.44 20.19 -18.02
N ALA A 285 -30.83 21.44 -17.75
CA ALA A 285 -32.23 21.81 -17.63
C ALA A 285 -32.98 21.67 -18.97
N ALA A 286 -32.38 22.13 -20.08
CA ALA A 286 -32.95 21.95 -21.41
C ALA A 286 -33.09 20.48 -21.82
N LEU A 287 -32.08 19.65 -21.52
CA LEU A 287 -32.13 18.20 -21.74
C LEU A 287 -33.25 17.53 -20.92
N ARG A 288 -33.45 17.97 -19.65
CA ARG A 288 -34.53 17.46 -18.80
C ARG A 288 -35.91 17.78 -19.36
N GLU A 289 -36.12 18.99 -19.86
CA GLU A 289 -37.39 19.36 -20.47
C GLU A 289 -37.65 18.58 -21.78
N ARG A 290 -36.62 18.36 -22.60
CA ARG A 290 -36.74 17.52 -23.80
C ARG A 290 -37.19 16.10 -23.46
N LEU A 291 -36.56 15.47 -22.46
CA LEU A 291 -36.92 14.12 -22.00
C LEU A 291 -38.33 14.04 -21.40
N ARG A 292 -38.85 15.13 -20.83
CA ARG A 292 -40.23 15.18 -20.31
C ARG A 292 -41.28 15.34 -21.40
N SER A 293 -40.86 15.84 -22.57
CA SER A 293 -41.74 16.08 -23.73
C SER A 293 -41.76 14.92 -24.74
N GLU A 294 -40.95 13.88 -24.53
CA GLU A 294 -41.01 12.59 -25.24
C GLU A 294 -42.11 11.68 -24.65
#